data_AF-A0A3D3NZF3-F1
#
_entry.id   AF-A0A3D3NZF3-F1
#
_cell.length_a   1.000
_cell.length_b   1.000
_cell.length_c   1.000
_cell.angle_alpha   90.00
_cell.angle_beta   90.00
_cell.angle_gamma   90.00
#
_symmetry.space_group_name_H-M   'P 1'
#
loop_
_entity.id
_entity.type
_entity.pdbx_description
1 polymer ?
#
loop_
_entity_poly.entity_id
_entity_poly.type
_entity_poly.pdbx_seq_one_letter_code
_entity_poly.pdbx_strand_id
1 'polypeptide(L)'
;MRRTIILLCLLLCLIAFWLMRTAWEPKETKKPVSAPQVASTSSSSISTPTPPKAEKAPAVRKPLKILSKGKVRLKPGESAVLGYWEIAPGMNGMAIVTPETTPEGHVKMTAKLLHLSDAAVADAEAHDLFPDLFDFENYSAIGPERLRKLQSSLQNTRGADMLSMPTVATRPGQQVSISIGNSNETTLSLGLQADPVAEYGGYDLSLDLQRQE
;
A
#
# COMPACT_ATOMS: atom_id res chain seq x y z
N MET A 1 -25.08 17.08 -40.95
CA MET A 1 -24.97 15.61 -41.11
C MET A 1 -23.83 14.98 -40.32
N ARG A 2 -22.55 15.43 -40.45
CA ARG A 2 -21.42 14.80 -39.72
C ARG A 2 -21.55 14.79 -38.19
N ARG A 3 -22.07 15.87 -37.59
CA ARG A 3 -22.28 15.97 -36.13
C ARG A 3 -23.37 15.02 -35.61
N THR A 4 -24.42 14.78 -36.41
CA THR A 4 -25.53 13.88 -36.05
C THR A 4 -25.06 12.41 -36.03
N ILE A 5 -24.16 12.04 -36.95
CA ILE A 5 -23.58 10.69 -37.01
C ILE A 5 -22.68 10.43 -35.80
N ILE A 6 -21.86 11.42 -35.39
CA ILE A 6 -20.98 11.30 -34.22
C ILE A 6 -21.79 11.12 -32.93
N LEU A 7 -22.86 11.90 -32.76
CA LEU A 7 -23.75 11.79 -31.59
C LEU A 7 -24.47 10.43 -31.54
N LEU A 8 -24.93 9.91 -32.68
CA LEU A 8 -25.54 8.60 -32.77
C LEU A 8 -24.53 7.49 -32.38
N CYS A 9 -23.28 7.62 -32.83
CA CYS A 9 -22.24 6.64 -32.54
C CYS A 9 -21.88 6.63 -31.04
N LEU A 10 -21.77 7.81 -30.41
CA LEU A 10 -21.53 7.92 -28.97
C LEU A 10 -22.67 7.35 -28.14
N LEU A 11 -23.93 7.59 -28.54
CA LEU A 11 -25.11 7.03 -27.87
C LEU A 11 -25.09 5.49 -27.93
N LEU A 12 -24.76 4.91 -29.08
CA LEU A 12 -24.66 3.45 -29.23
C LEU A 12 -23.54 2.86 -28.38
N CYS A 13 -22.38 3.52 -28.29
CA CYS A 13 -21.28 3.08 -27.42
C CYS A 13 -21.68 3.09 -25.93
N LEU A 14 -22.43 4.11 -25.49
CA LEU A 14 -22.92 4.18 -24.10
C LEU A 14 -23.92 3.08 -23.78
N ILE A 15 -24.83 2.76 -24.70
CA ILE A 15 -25.79 1.66 -24.54
C ILE A 15 -25.06 0.31 -24.46
N ALA A 16 -24.08 0.08 -25.35
CA ALA A 16 -23.29 -1.16 -25.34
C ALA A 16 -22.50 -1.33 -24.03
N PHE A 17 -21.87 -0.25 -23.56
CA PHE A 17 -21.14 -0.25 -22.29
C PHE A 17 -22.06 -0.53 -21.09
N TRP A 18 -23.26 0.05 -21.09
CA TRP A 18 -24.25 -0.18 -20.03
C TRP A 18 -24.72 -1.63 -20.00
N LEU A 19 -24.97 -2.24 -21.16
CA LEU A 19 -25.37 -3.66 -21.26
C LEU A 19 -24.28 -4.61 -20.76
N MET A 20 -23.01 -4.38 -21.11
CA MET A 20 -21.90 -5.21 -20.60
C MET A 20 -21.80 -5.16 -19.07
N ARG A 21 -22.07 -4.01 -18.46
CA ARG A 21 -22.02 -3.85 -17.00
C ARG A 21 -23.10 -4.67 -16.29
N THR A 22 -24.28 -4.81 -16.88
CA THR A 22 -25.38 -5.63 -16.30
C THR A 22 -25.19 -7.13 -16.46
N ALA A 23 -24.35 -7.57 -17.41
CA ALA A 23 -24.08 -8.98 -17.64
C ALA A 23 -22.98 -9.55 -16.70
N TRP A 24 -22.26 -8.70 -15.99
CA TRP A 24 -21.11 -9.07 -15.16
C TRP A 24 -21.44 -9.07 -13.65
N GLU A 25 -22.56 -9.70 -13.28
CA GLU A 25 -22.85 -10.04 -11.89
C GLU A 25 -22.43 -11.51 -11.67
N PRO A 26 -21.35 -11.81 -10.92
CA PRO A 26 -20.97 -13.17 -10.60
C PRO A 26 -22.02 -13.80 -9.67
N LYS A 27 -22.69 -14.85 -10.16
CA LYS A 27 -23.62 -15.67 -9.37
C LYS A 27 -22.91 -16.25 -8.14
N GLU A 28 -23.25 -15.75 -6.95
CA GLU A 28 -22.91 -16.38 -5.68
C GLU A 28 -23.54 -17.78 -5.58
N THR A 29 -22.71 -18.82 -5.64
CA THR A 29 -23.08 -20.19 -5.27
C THR A 29 -23.24 -20.30 -3.76
N LYS A 30 -24.48 -20.15 -3.27
CA LYS A 30 -24.89 -20.58 -1.92
C LYS A 30 -24.81 -22.10 -1.81
N LYS A 31 -24.00 -22.60 -0.88
CA LYS A 31 -23.96 -24.01 -0.48
C LYS A 31 -24.99 -24.25 0.65
N PRO A 32 -25.81 -25.32 0.59
CA PRO A 32 -26.92 -25.50 1.52
C PRO A 32 -26.48 -26.01 2.89
N VAL A 33 -27.15 -25.46 3.91
CA VAL A 33 -27.22 -25.91 5.30
C VAL A 33 -27.86 -27.30 5.36
N SER A 34 -27.30 -28.20 6.16
CA SER A 34 -27.96 -29.43 6.60
C SER A 34 -27.74 -29.62 8.09
N ALA A 35 -28.82 -29.44 8.85
CA ALA A 35 -29.13 -30.16 10.09
C ALA A 35 -30.31 -31.09 9.72
N PRO A 36 -30.56 -32.25 10.37
CA PRO A 36 -30.87 -32.30 11.80
C PRO A 36 -30.44 -33.58 12.56
N GLN A 37 -30.30 -33.52 13.89
CA GLN A 37 -31.12 -34.28 14.86
C GLN A 37 -30.49 -34.32 16.25
N VAL A 38 -31.37 -34.11 17.24
CA VAL A 38 -31.16 -34.23 18.68
C VAL A 38 -31.54 -35.65 19.11
N ALA A 39 -30.71 -36.31 19.93
CA ALA A 39 -31.18 -37.22 20.98
C ALA A 39 -30.08 -37.46 22.03
N SER A 40 -30.49 -37.31 23.28
CA SER A 40 -29.75 -37.34 24.54
C SER A 40 -29.19 -38.72 24.92
N THR A 41 -28.01 -38.79 25.53
CA THR A 41 -27.77 -39.58 26.77
C THR A 41 -26.41 -39.25 27.39
N SER A 42 -26.43 -38.95 28.69
CA SER A 42 -25.27 -38.82 29.55
C SER A 42 -24.56 -40.16 29.77
N SER A 43 -23.25 -40.21 29.61
CA SER A 43 -22.39 -41.20 30.27
C SER A 43 -20.99 -40.64 30.43
N SER A 44 -20.55 -40.57 31.68
CA SER A 44 -19.19 -40.27 32.09
C SER A 44 -18.27 -41.40 31.63
N SER A 45 -17.29 -41.09 30.79
CA SER A 45 -16.10 -41.93 30.62
C SER A 45 -14.93 -41.03 30.22
N ILE A 46 -14.05 -40.78 31.19
CA ILE A 46 -12.72 -40.23 30.97
C ILE A 46 -11.96 -41.21 30.07
N SER A 47 -11.58 -40.77 28.87
CA SER A 47 -10.53 -41.39 28.06
C SER A 47 -10.01 -40.36 27.05
N THR A 48 -8.76 -39.95 27.26
CA THR A 48 -7.80 -39.38 26.30
C THR A 48 -8.17 -38.08 25.55
N PRO A 49 -7.43 -36.97 25.75
CA PRO A 49 -7.52 -35.84 24.84
C PRO A 49 -6.92 -36.24 23.49
N THR A 50 -7.76 -36.27 22.46
CA THR A 50 -7.32 -36.31 21.07
C THR A 50 -6.48 -35.05 20.81
N PRO A 51 -5.24 -35.15 20.30
CA PRO A 51 -4.46 -33.96 19.99
C PRO A 51 -5.23 -33.12 18.97
N PRO A 52 -5.32 -31.79 19.14
CA PRO A 52 -6.00 -30.95 18.17
C PRO A 52 -5.31 -31.17 16.82
N LYS A 53 -6.11 -31.54 15.82
CA LYS A 53 -5.72 -31.57 14.42
C LYS A 53 -5.10 -30.21 14.12
N ALA A 54 -3.77 -30.18 14.00
CA ALA A 54 -3.02 -28.97 13.75
C ALA A 54 -3.65 -28.29 12.53
N GLU A 55 -4.38 -27.20 12.80
CA GLU A 55 -4.67 -26.20 11.80
C GLU A 55 -3.33 -25.85 11.19
N LYS A 56 -3.21 -26.09 9.90
CA LYS A 56 -1.98 -25.92 9.16
C LYS A 56 -1.60 -24.45 9.35
N ALA A 57 -0.64 -24.18 10.23
CA ALA A 57 -0.13 -22.85 10.46
C ALA A 57 0.12 -22.24 9.07
N PRO A 58 -0.35 -21.00 8.81
CA PRO A 58 -0.09 -20.36 7.52
C PRO A 58 1.40 -20.51 7.28
N ALA A 59 1.75 -21.16 6.16
CA ALA A 59 3.13 -21.47 5.85
C ALA A 59 3.94 -20.20 6.05
N VAL A 60 4.95 -20.26 6.94
CA VAL A 60 5.81 -19.13 7.27
C VAL A 60 6.40 -18.64 5.95
N ARG A 61 5.79 -17.59 5.39
CA ARG A 61 6.27 -16.95 4.16
C ARG A 61 7.60 -16.34 4.54
N LYS A 62 8.68 -16.80 3.90
CA LYS A 62 9.99 -16.18 4.09
C LYS A 62 9.86 -14.70 3.72
N PRO A 63 10.43 -13.77 4.52
CA PRO A 63 10.47 -12.37 4.13
C PRO A 63 11.06 -12.28 2.73
N LEU A 64 10.33 -11.68 1.77
CA LEU A 64 10.88 -11.48 0.44
C LEU A 64 12.08 -10.52 0.52
N LYS A 65 13.14 -10.81 -0.22
CA LYS A 65 14.16 -9.80 -0.55
C LYS A 65 13.47 -8.68 -1.30
N ILE A 66 13.55 -7.46 -0.75
CA ILE A 66 12.96 -6.27 -1.36
C ILE A 66 14.07 -5.55 -2.12
N LEU A 67 13.85 -5.35 -3.41
CA LEU A 67 14.61 -4.46 -4.27
C LEU A 67 13.61 -3.75 -5.17
N SER A 68 13.22 -2.53 -4.79
CA SER A 68 12.27 -1.72 -5.55
C SER A 68 12.92 -0.38 -5.86
N LYS A 69 12.87 0.03 -7.13
CA LYS A 69 13.39 1.31 -7.60
C LYS A 69 12.33 2.01 -8.43
N GLY A 70 12.30 3.32 -8.36
CA GLY A 70 11.58 4.12 -9.33
C GLY A 70 11.51 5.58 -9.00
N LYS A 71 10.68 6.26 -9.78
CA LYS A 71 10.73 7.70 -9.95
C LYS A 71 9.34 8.28 -9.99
N VAL A 72 9.14 9.39 -9.29
CA VAL A 72 7.88 10.14 -9.27
C VAL A 72 8.14 11.59 -9.59
N ARG A 73 7.35 12.12 -10.52
CA ARG A 73 7.24 13.57 -10.72
C ARG A 73 6.22 14.11 -9.71
N LEU A 74 6.68 14.94 -8.79
CA LEU A 74 5.88 15.62 -7.78
C LEU A 74 5.63 17.08 -8.17
N LYS A 75 4.40 17.55 -7.98
CA LYS A 75 4.07 18.98 -7.97
C LYS A 75 4.45 19.60 -6.62
N PRO A 76 4.48 20.94 -6.51
CA PRO A 76 4.72 21.62 -5.24
C PRO A 76 3.81 21.09 -4.11
N GLY A 77 4.41 20.71 -2.99
CA GLY A 77 3.71 20.21 -1.82
C GLY A 77 3.14 18.80 -1.94
N GLU A 78 3.33 18.11 -3.07
CA GLU A 78 3.01 16.68 -3.18
C GLU A 78 4.06 15.83 -2.46
N SER A 79 3.64 14.63 -2.08
CA SER A 79 4.53 13.61 -1.52
C SER A 79 4.50 12.36 -2.40
N ALA A 80 5.61 11.62 -2.41
CA ALA A 80 5.61 10.28 -2.99
C ALA A 80 5.16 9.27 -1.93
N VAL A 81 4.33 8.33 -2.32
CA VAL A 81 3.95 7.15 -1.53
C VAL A 81 4.60 5.94 -2.18
N LEU A 82 5.41 5.26 -1.40
CA LEU A 82 5.92 3.94 -1.70
C LEU A 82 5.14 2.94 -0.84
N GLY A 83 4.15 2.32 -1.47
CA GLY A 83 3.36 1.26 -0.86
C GLY A 83 3.90 -0.09 -1.28
N TYR A 84 3.81 -1.05 -0.36
CA TYR A 84 3.89 -2.48 -0.63
C TYR A 84 5.27 -3.12 -0.46
N TRP A 85 5.57 -3.44 0.79
CA TRP A 85 6.42 -4.57 1.09
C TRP A 85 5.93 -5.31 2.33
N GLU A 86 5.91 -6.63 2.28
CA GLU A 86 5.51 -7.43 3.45
C GLU A 86 6.64 -7.40 4.50
N ILE A 87 6.29 -7.00 5.72
CA ILE A 87 7.21 -6.92 6.86
C ILE A 87 7.07 -8.18 7.71
N ALA A 88 5.84 -8.62 7.88
CA ALA A 88 5.47 -9.91 8.44
C ALA A 88 4.16 -10.36 7.77
N PRO A 89 3.77 -11.64 7.87
CA PRO A 89 2.49 -12.11 7.35
C PRO A 89 1.30 -11.21 7.74
N GLY A 90 0.65 -10.58 6.75
CA GLY A 90 -0.49 -9.67 6.95
C GLY A 90 -0.15 -8.27 7.46
N MET A 91 1.13 -7.89 7.47
CA MET A 91 1.65 -6.58 7.86
C MET A 91 2.47 -5.97 6.73
N ASN A 92 2.00 -4.85 6.21
CA ASN A 92 2.57 -4.13 5.07
C ASN A 92 3.37 -2.92 5.54
N GLY A 93 4.45 -2.64 4.82
CA GLY A 93 5.20 -1.41 4.93
C GLY A 93 4.72 -0.35 3.96
N MET A 94 4.78 0.91 4.42
CA MET A 94 4.56 2.08 3.59
C MET A 94 5.57 3.17 3.94
N ALA A 95 6.13 3.81 2.92
CA ALA A 95 6.93 5.03 3.07
C ALA A 95 6.21 6.20 2.39
N ILE A 96 6.16 7.34 3.05
CA ILE A 96 5.70 8.60 2.47
C ILE A 96 6.86 9.58 2.52
N VAL A 97 7.27 10.12 1.36
CA VAL A 97 8.40 11.04 1.26
C VAL A 97 7.92 12.39 0.77
N THR A 98 8.18 13.42 1.55
CA THR A 98 7.84 14.81 1.24
C THR A 98 9.12 15.62 1.06
N PRO A 99 9.43 16.06 -0.17
CA PRO A 99 10.51 17.00 -0.42
C PRO A 99 10.04 18.46 -0.24
N GLU A 100 10.90 19.29 0.35
CA GLU A 100 10.69 20.72 0.53
C GLU A 100 12.01 21.48 0.30
N THR A 101 11.95 22.63 -0.36
CA THR A 101 13.12 23.51 -0.51
C THR A 101 13.30 24.33 0.77
N THR A 102 14.49 24.29 1.36
CA THR A 102 14.83 25.13 2.52
C THR A 102 15.19 26.56 2.07
N PRO A 103 15.14 27.57 2.97
CA PRO A 103 15.54 28.94 2.63
C PRO A 103 16.96 29.05 2.09
N GLU A 104 17.84 28.12 2.45
CA GLU A 104 19.25 28.06 2.02
C GLU A 104 19.42 27.37 0.65
N GLY A 105 18.34 26.94 0.01
CA GLY A 105 18.36 26.28 -1.30
C GLY A 105 18.68 24.77 -1.26
N HIS A 106 18.67 24.15 -0.09
CA HIS A 106 18.76 22.69 0.04
C HIS A 106 17.40 22.04 -0.20
N VAL A 107 17.39 20.74 -0.50
CA VAL A 107 16.18 19.92 -0.51
C VAL A 107 16.13 19.13 0.80
N LYS A 108 15.13 19.43 1.62
CA LYS A 108 14.79 18.68 2.83
C LYS A 108 13.80 17.59 2.45
N MET A 109 14.15 16.34 2.69
CA MET A 109 13.28 15.17 2.49
C MET A 109 12.89 14.60 3.85
N THR A 110 11.60 14.61 4.14
CA THR A 110 11.03 13.95 5.31
C THR A 110 10.37 12.66 4.88
N ALA A 111 10.84 11.53 5.40
CA ALA A 111 10.25 10.23 5.16
C ALA A 111 9.44 9.79 6.38
N LYS A 112 8.18 9.41 6.19
CA LYS A 112 7.34 8.75 7.22
C LYS A 112 7.23 7.28 6.89
N LEU A 113 7.62 6.43 7.83
CA LEU A 113 7.60 4.99 7.65
C LEU A 113 6.57 4.38 8.56
N LEU A 114 5.69 3.56 7.98
CA LEU A 114 4.50 3.04 8.63
C LEU A 114 4.43 1.52 8.45
N HIS A 115 3.89 0.87 9.46
CA HIS A 115 3.37 -0.50 9.40
C HIS A 115 1.85 -0.44 9.35
N LEU A 116 1.26 -1.18 8.42
CA LEU A 116 -0.18 -1.23 8.19
C LEU A 116 -0.63 -2.68 8.07
N SER A 117 -1.58 -3.11 8.90
CA SER A 117 -2.28 -4.36 8.67
C SER A 117 -3.15 -4.30 7.41
N ASP A 118 -3.49 -5.45 6.82
CA ASP A 118 -4.41 -5.49 5.67
C ASP A 118 -5.76 -4.82 5.99
N ALA A 119 -6.26 -4.98 7.22
CA ALA A 119 -7.47 -4.31 7.69
C ALA A 119 -7.30 -2.79 7.73
N ALA A 120 -6.13 -2.31 8.19
CA ALA A 120 -5.86 -0.89 8.25
C ALA A 120 -5.78 -0.23 6.87
N VAL A 121 -5.24 -0.94 5.89
CA VAL A 121 -5.19 -0.50 4.49
C VAL A 121 -6.60 -0.37 3.91
N ALA A 122 -7.48 -1.33 4.20
CA ALA A 122 -8.88 -1.31 3.77
C ALA A 122 -9.67 -0.17 4.42
N ASP A 123 -9.55 -0.03 5.75
CA ASP A 123 -10.25 1.01 6.51
C ASP A 123 -9.82 2.43 6.12
N ALA A 124 -8.55 2.61 5.73
CA ALA A 124 -8.02 3.90 5.31
C ALA A 124 -8.35 4.28 3.85
N GLU A 125 -9.12 3.46 3.14
CA GLU A 125 -9.40 3.60 1.70
C GLU A 125 -8.12 3.83 0.88
N ALA A 126 -7.01 3.22 1.30
CA ALA A 126 -5.69 3.51 0.77
C ALA A 126 -5.27 2.54 -0.35
N HIS A 127 -6.19 1.68 -0.81
CA HIS A 127 -5.91 0.62 -1.78
C HIS A 127 -5.27 1.10 -3.08
N ASP A 128 -5.62 2.28 -3.57
CA ASP A 128 -5.04 2.85 -4.78
C ASP A 128 -3.60 3.39 -4.60
N LEU A 129 -3.14 3.49 -3.35
CA LEU A 129 -1.75 3.84 -3.02
C LEU A 129 -0.85 2.62 -2.88
N PHE A 130 -1.43 1.42 -2.87
CA PHE A 130 -0.70 0.16 -2.88
C PHE A 130 -0.80 -0.42 -4.29
N PRO A 131 0.31 -0.43 -5.07
CA PRO A 131 0.29 -1.13 -6.35
C PRO A 131 -0.05 -2.60 -6.13
N ASP A 132 -0.66 -3.22 -7.13
CA ASP A 132 -0.80 -4.68 -7.14
C ASP A 132 0.59 -5.31 -6.94
N LEU A 133 0.61 -6.48 -6.26
CA LEU A 133 1.76 -7.30 -5.82
C LEU A 133 2.93 -7.52 -6.81
N PHE A 134 2.80 -7.05 -8.05
CA PHE A 134 3.72 -7.24 -9.15
C PHE A 134 4.17 -5.95 -9.83
N ASP A 135 3.76 -4.78 -9.34
CA ASP A 135 4.00 -3.48 -9.97
C ASP A 135 4.84 -2.54 -9.07
N PHE A 136 5.98 -3.06 -8.61
CA PHE A 136 6.94 -2.39 -7.72
C PHE A 136 7.61 -1.13 -8.33
N GLU A 137 7.27 -0.79 -9.57
CA GLU A 137 7.72 0.42 -10.28
C GLU A 137 6.71 1.58 -10.19
N ASN A 138 5.49 1.33 -9.70
CA ASN A 138 4.44 2.33 -9.59
C ASN A 138 4.44 3.00 -8.21
N TYR A 139 5.22 4.06 -8.13
CA TYR A 139 5.19 5.01 -7.02
C TYR A 139 4.10 6.05 -7.27
N SER A 140 3.30 6.34 -6.25
CA SER A 140 2.15 7.26 -6.40
C SER A 140 2.47 8.64 -5.82
N ALA A 141 2.08 9.70 -6.54
CA ALA A 141 2.06 11.05 -5.98
C ALA A 141 0.77 11.27 -5.19
N ILE A 142 0.87 11.85 -4.00
CA ILE A 142 -0.26 12.23 -3.16
C ILE A 142 -0.24 13.72 -2.85
N GLY A 143 -1.35 14.40 -3.12
CA GLY A 143 -1.52 15.81 -2.78
C GLY A 143 -1.69 16.06 -1.29
N PRO A 144 -1.41 17.29 -0.81
CA PRO A 144 -1.35 17.61 0.62
C PRO A 144 -2.69 17.37 1.35
N GLU A 145 -3.83 17.72 0.74
CA GLU A 145 -5.15 17.48 1.36
C GLU A 145 -5.47 15.99 1.49
N ARG A 146 -5.14 15.21 0.47
CA ARG A 146 -5.36 13.77 0.48
C ARG A 146 -4.43 13.09 1.47
N LEU A 147 -3.17 13.51 1.52
CA LEU A 147 -2.20 13.04 2.50
C LEU A 147 -2.65 13.34 3.93
N ARG A 148 -3.19 14.53 4.19
CA ARG A 148 -3.73 14.89 5.50
C ARG A 148 -4.89 13.99 5.89
N LYS A 149 -5.84 13.74 4.97
CA LYS A 149 -6.94 12.79 5.21
C LYS A 149 -6.43 11.38 5.50
N LEU A 150 -5.49 10.89 4.70
CA LEU A 150 -4.87 9.57 4.93
C LEU A 150 -4.21 9.50 6.31
N GLN A 151 -3.41 10.50 6.68
CA GLN A 151 -2.75 10.55 7.98
C GLN A 151 -3.75 10.57 9.13
N SER A 152 -4.81 11.39 9.03
CA SER A 152 -5.88 11.41 10.03
C SER A 152 -6.64 10.09 10.11
N SER A 153 -6.85 9.40 8.99
CA SER A 153 -7.46 8.08 8.97
C SER A 153 -6.57 7.08 9.70
N LEU A 154 -5.31 6.97 9.28
CA LEU A 154 -4.33 6.02 9.83
C LEU A 154 -4.10 6.22 11.34
N GLN A 155 -4.12 7.45 11.84
CA GLN A 155 -4.00 7.74 13.27
C GLN A 155 -5.12 7.14 14.13
N ASN A 156 -6.30 6.91 13.53
CA ASN A 156 -7.47 6.39 14.22
C ASN A 156 -7.74 4.90 13.91
N THR A 157 -6.95 4.31 13.00
CA THR A 157 -7.14 2.94 12.53
C THR A 157 -6.28 1.97 13.33
N ARG A 158 -6.89 0.88 13.81
CA ARG A 158 -6.14 -0.18 14.50
C ARG A 158 -5.22 -0.93 13.53
N GLY A 159 -4.00 -1.20 13.97
CA GLY A 159 -3.01 -1.89 13.14
C GLY A 159 -2.32 -0.97 12.13
N ALA A 160 -2.44 0.34 12.29
CA ALA A 160 -1.59 1.33 11.64
C ALA A 160 -0.64 1.95 12.67
N ASP A 161 0.66 1.69 12.53
CA ASP A 161 1.69 2.18 13.44
C ASP A 161 2.75 2.98 12.66
N MET A 162 3.12 4.15 13.17
CA MET A 162 4.25 4.91 12.63
C MET A 162 5.55 4.43 13.29
N LEU A 163 6.51 4.00 12.47
CA LEU A 163 7.81 3.51 12.93
C LEU A 163 8.79 4.63 13.19
N SER A 164 8.90 5.53 12.23
CA SER A 164 9.91 6.57 12.24
C SER A 164 9.56 7.69 11.27
N MET A 165 10.15 8.86 11.53
CA MET A 165 10.01 10.03 10.67
C MET A 165 11.36 10.73 10.45
N PRO A 166 12.36 10.04 9.87
CA PRO A 166 13.66 10.64 9.59
C PRO A 166 13.53 11.80 8.60
N THR A 167 14.36 12.82 8.80
CA THR A 167 14.46 13.98 7.91
C THR A 167 15.93 14.20 7.56
N VAL A 168 16.20 14.45 6.28
CA VAL A 168 17.54 14.72 5.76
C VAL A 168 17.49 15.93 4.85
N ALA A 169 18.52 16.79 4.91
CA ALA A 169 18.66 17.94 4.01
C ALA A 169 19.92 17.76 3.17
N THR A 170 19.79 17.94 1.86
CA THR A 170 20.86 17.70 0.90
C THR A 170 20.90 18.78 -0.17
N ARG A 171 21.97 18.82 -0.95
CA ARG A 171 21.95 19.61 -2.19
C ARG A 171 20.96 18.98 -3.19
N PRO A 172 20.33 19.78 -4.06
CA PRO A 172 19.56 19.29 -5.20
C PRO A 172 20.29 18.17 -5.96
N GLY A 173 19.59 17.08 -6.27
CA GLY A 173 20.12 15.95 -7.04
C GLY A 173 21.13 15.07 -6.30
N GLN A 174 21.48 15.39 -5.05
CA GLN A 174 22.35 14.53 -4.25
C GLN A 174 21.57 13.36 -3.66
N GLN A 175 22.04 12.15 -3.93
CA GLN A 175 21.48 10.93 -3.33
C GLN A 175 21.89 10.80 -1.86
N VAL A 176 20.95 10.35 -1.04
CA VAL A 176 21.16 9.96 0.36
C VAL A 176 20.45 8.65 0.66
N SER A 177 20.90 7.96 1.71
CA SER A 177 20.28 6.72 2.18
C SER A 177 19.84 6.88 3.62
N ILE A 178 18.61 6.45 3.90
CA ILE A 178 18.07 6.29 5.25
C ILE A 178 18.04 4.79 5.53
N SER A 179 18.85 4.33 6.49
CA SER A 179 18.89 2.93 6.88
C SER A 179 18.25 2.74 8.25
N ILE A 180 17.35 1.76 8.34
CA ILE A 180 16.59 1.41 9.54
C ILE A 180 16.77 -0.07 9.76
N GLY A 181 17.47 -0.39 10.84
CA GLY A 181 17.72 -1.76 11.26
C GLY A 181 17.77 -1.83 12.78
N ASN A 182 17.48 -3.02 13.28
CA ASN A 182 17.82 -3.39 14.65
C ASN A 182 19.25 -3.97 14.62
N SER A 183 20.03 -3.81 15.70
CA SER A 183 21.45 -4.17 15.78
C SER A 183 21.76 -5.65 15.47
N ASN A 184 20.73 -6.51 15.42
CA ASN A 184 20.86 -7.96 15.28
C ASN A 184 20.06 -8.53 14.08
N GLU A 185 19.48 -7.70 13.20
CA GLU A 185 18.48 -8.13 12.19
C GLU A 185 18.63 -7.43 10.82
N THR A 186 17.79 -7.85 9.88
CA THR A 186 17.65 -7.30 8.52
C THR A 186 17.54 -5.78 8.52
N THR A 187 18.34 -5.11 7.68
CA THR A 187 18.30 -3.64 7.54
C THR A 187 17.47 -3.25 6.33
N LEU A 188 16.52 -2.34 6.53
CA LEU A 188 15.78 -1.67 5.47
C LEU A 188 16.51 -0.36 5.11
N SER A 189 16.91 -0.21 3.86
CA SER A 189 17.53 1.01 3.35
C SER A 189 16.62 1.67 2.32
N LEU A 190 16.39 2.97 2.50
CA LEU A 190 15.64 3.84 1.61
C LEU A 190 16.58 4.90 1.02
N GLY A 191 17.00 4.69 -0.22
CA GLY A 191 17.71 5.67 -1.03
C GLY A 191 16.74 6.73 -1.55
N LEU A 192 17.10 8.00 -1.38
CA LEU A 192 16.34 9.17 -1.79
C LEU A 192 17.21 10.11 -2.61
N GLN A 193 16.67 10.63 -3.71
CA GLN A 193 17.27 11.72 -4.48
C GLN A 193 16.14 12.60 -5.02
N ALA A 194 16.22 13.90 -4.79
CA ALA A 194 15.24 14.87 -5.27
C ALA A 194 15.90 15.92 -6.17
N ASP A 195 15.44 15.98 -7.41
CA ASP A 195 15.88 16.95 -8.42
C ASP A 195 14.77 18.00 -8.62
N PRO A 196 14.99 19.29 -8.29
CA PRO A 196 14.00 20.34 -8.49
C PRO A 196 13.64 20.52 -9.97
N VAL A 197 12.36 20.72 -10.25
CA VAL A 197 11.83 20.97 -11.59
C VAL A 197 11.61 22.46 -11.77
N ALA A 198 12.37 23.08 -12.68
CA ALA A 198 12.45 24.53 -12.86
C ALA A 198 11.12 25.22 -13.20
N GLU A 199 10.23 24.57 -13.97
CA GLU A 199 9.04 25.24 -14.50
C GLU A 199 7.89 25.43 -13.50
N TYR A 200 7.83 24.62 -12.44
CA TYR A 200 6.64 24.59 -11.56
C TYR A 200 6.95 24.44 -10.07
N GLY A 201 8.21 24.42 -9.64
CA GLY A 201 8.58 24.26 -8.22
C GLY A 201 8.33 22.85 -7.65
N GLY A 202 8.19 21.86 -8.53
CA GLY A 202 8.05 20.45 -8.19
C GLY A 202 9.39 19.73 -8.09
N TYR A 203 9.36 18.39 -8.00
CA TYR A 203 10.55 17.55 -7.92
C TYR A 203 10.42 16.30 -8.79
N ASP A 204 11.52 15.86 -9.39
CA ASP A 204 11.73 14.46 -9.75
C ASP A 204 12.33 13.75 -8.54
N LEU A 205 11.54 12.87 -7.91
CA LEU A 205 11.99 12.09 -6.78
C LEU A 205 12.34 10.68 -7.24
N SER A 206 13.59 10.26 -7.04
CA SER A 206 14.02 8.88 -7.20
C SER A 206 14.09 8.18 -5.83
N LEU A 207 13.57 6.95 -5.80
CA LEU A 207 13.42 6.12 -4.61
C LEU A 207 14.06 4.75 -4.87
N ASP A 208 14.81 4.23 -3.90
CA ASP A 208 15.43 2.90 -3.94
C ASP A 208 15.23 2.22 -2.58
N LEU A 209 14.37 1.20 -2.51
CA LEU A 209 14.08 0.45 -1.31
C LEU A 209 14.76 -0.91 -1.36
N GLN A 210 15.60 -1.18 -0.36
CA GLN A 210 16.38 -2.41 -0.25
C GLN A 210 16.23 -3.02 1.13
N ARG A 211 15.97 -4.33 1.21
CA ARG A 211 16.08 -5.10 2.45
C ARG A 211 17.28 -6.03 2.35
N GLN A 212 18.27 -5.83 3.21
CA GLN A 212 19.44 -6.70 3.34
C GLN A 212 19.20 -7.75 4.42
N GLU A 213 19.51 -9.01 4.10
CA GLU A 213 19.49 -10.18 5.01
C GLU A 213 20.85 -10.42 5.64
#